data_AF-A0A2R7JTS0-F1
#
_entry.id   AF-A0A2R7JTS0-F1
#
_cell.length_a   1.000
_cell.length_b   1.000
_cell.length_c   1.000
_cell.angle_alpha   90.00
_cell.angle_beta   90.00
_cell.angle_gamma   90.00
#
_symmetry.space_group_name_H-M   'P 1'
#
loop_
_entity.id
_entity.type
_entity.pdbx_description
1 polymer ?
#
loop_
_entity_poly.entity_id
_entity_poly.type
_entity_poly.pdbx_seq_one_letter_code
_entity_poly.pdbx_strand_id
1 'polypeptide(L)'
;FFGAFPQFLPNVGSGAAGFAVGADGAVNLTGLIIMITLSASALIMIITKTSPTLVSKMSLFTSMATALVSVLGVVWMSATFMATNQGLIESTFREITSEYPFTFTFALIIMGALTFSQAATTKIMMPIGLSLGIGQPHLIAMFPAVNADFILPGYPTLVAAMDFDRTGTTRIGKYVVNHSFMLPGLVTIAATVASGFILSMFL
;
A
#
# COMPACT_ATOMS: atom_id res chain seq x y z
N PHE A 1 16.42 5.25 -5.73
CA PHE A 1 17.36 6.36 -6.00
C PHE A 1 17.21 7.48 -4.95
N PHE A 2 16.14 8.26 -4.95
CA PHE A 2 16.00 9.42 -4.04
C PHE A 2 15.98 9.09 -2.53
N GLY A 3 15.50 7.91 -2.12
CA GLY A 3 15.60 7.47 -0.71
C GLY A 3 17.03 7.08 -0.28
N ALA A 4 17.87 6.66 -1.22
CA ALA A 4 19.28 6.31 -0.96
C ALA A 4 20.22 7.52 -1.13
N PHE A 5 19.79 8.54 -1.86
CA PHE A 5 20.55 9.76 -2.12
C PHE A 5 19.69 11.00 -1.83
N PRO A 6 19.46 11.33 -0.55
CA PRO A 6 18.60 12.45 -0.15
C PRO A 6 19.08 13.81 -0.67
N GLN A 7 20.37 13.96 -0.96
CA GLN A 7 20.95 15.17 -1.53
C GLN A 7 20.40 15.54 -2.91
N PHE A 8 19.78 14.59 -3.62
CA PHE A 8 19.13 14.84 -4.91
C PHE A 8 17.63 15.11 -4.78
N LEU A 9 17.09 15.19 -3.58
CA LEU A 9 15.71 15.60 -3.37
C LEU A 9 15.55 17.07 -3.78
N PRO A 10 14.59 17.38 -4.68
CA PRO A 10 14.26 18.77 -4.98
C PRO A 10 13.86 19.48 -3.69
N ASN A 11 14.44 20.66 -3.46
CA ASN A 11 14.11 21.53 -2.35
C ASN A 11 13.58 22.85 -2.92
N VAL A 12 12.39 23.25 -2.51
CA VAL A 12 11.71 24.46 -3.01
C VAL A 12 11.83 25.65 -2.05
N GLY A 13 12.72 25.55 -1.06
CA GLY A 13 12.91 26.53 0.01
C GLY A 13 12.02 26.26 1.21
N SER A 14 12.47 26.70 2.40
CA SER A 14 11.73 26.56 3.65
C SER A 14 10.42 27.35 3.59
N GLY A 15 9.31 26.72 3.95
CA GLY A 15 7.98 27.33 3.88
C GLY A 15 6.93 26.52 4.66
N ALA A 16 5.66 26.90 4.50
CA ALA A 16 4.57 26.14 5.10
C ALA A 16 4.51 24.73 4.47
N ALA A 17 4.44 23.71 5.33
CA ALA A 17 4.31 22.33 4.89
C ALA A 17 3.03 22.19 4.04
N GLY A 18 3.18 21.63 2.85
CA GLY A 18 2.09 21.37 1.92
C GLY A 18 1.89 19.88 1.69
N PHE A 19 0.98 19.54 0.78
CA PHE A 19 0.69 18.14 0.45
C PHE A 19 1.91 17.39 -0.14
N ALA A 20 2.77 18.10 -0.86
CA ALA A 20 3.93 17.53 -1.56
C ALA A 20 5.28 17.97 -0.96
N VAL A 21 5.31 18.91 -0.02
CA VAL A 21 6.54 19.55 0.46
C VAL A 21 6.55 19.58 1.99
N GLY A 22 7.63 19.10 2.59
CA GLY A 22 7.85 19.15 4.03
C GLY A 22 8.14 20.56 4.54
N ALA A 23 8.10 20.75 5.87
CA ALA A 23 8.44 22.03 6.50
C ALA A 23 9.90 22.46 6.24
N ASP A 24 10.77 21.50 5.94
CA ASP A 24 12.17 21.66 5.52
C ASP A 24 12.34 22.07 4.05
N GLY A 25 11.22 22.24 3.31
CA GLY A 25 11.22 22.55 1.88
C GLY A 25 11.52 21.36 0.99
N ALA A 26 11.78 20.17 1.54
CA ALA A 26 12.05 18.97 0.76
C ALA A 26 10.75 18.40 0.18
N VAL A 27 10.78 18.04 -1.11
CA VAL A 27 9.64 17.35 -1.74
C VAL A 27 9.53 15.93 -1.17
N ASN A 28 8.35 15.59 -0.66
CA ASN A 28 8.09 14.28 -0.08
C ASN A 28 7.98 13.18 -1.16
N LEU A 29 8.01 11.91 -0.73
CA LEU A 29 8.00 10.77 -1.65
C LEU A 29 6.77 10.75 -2.58
N THR A 30 5.60 11.14 -2.06
CA THR A 30 4.37 11.25 -2.87
C THR A 30 4.53 12.29 -3.97
N GLY A 31 5.04 13.48 -3.65
CA GLY A 31 5.31 14.54 -4.61
C GLY A 31 6.32 14.13 -5.69
N LEU A 32 7.39 13.43 -5.29
CA LEU A 32 8.38 12.89 -6.24
C LEU A 32 7.77 11.91 -7.23
N ILE A 33 6.97 10.96 -6.74
CA ILE A 33 6.31 9.97 -7.60
C ILE A 33 5.42 10.67 -8.64
N ILE A 34 4.63 11.67 -8.21
CA ILE A 34 3.77 12.44 -9.10
C ILE A 34 4.60 13.17 -10.17
N MET A 35 5.64 13.91 -9.76
CA MET A 35 6.49 14.65 -10.70
C MET A 35 7.13 13.72 -11.74
N ILE A 36 7.77 12.64 -11.29
CA ILE A 36 8.47 11.69 -12.18
C ILE A 36 7.48 11.02 -13.13
N THR A 37 6.34 10.56 -12.62
CA THR A 37 5.34 9.84 -13.43
C THR A 37 4.72 10.77 -14.48
N LEU A 38 4.35 12.00 -14.10
CA LEU A 38 3.80 12.98 -15.03
C LEU A 38 4.83 13.43 -16.07
N SER A 39 6.08 13.67 -15.67
CA SER A 39 7.16 14.03 -16.60
C SER A 39 7.45 12.90 -17.59
N ALA A 40 7.54 11.66 -17.12
CA ALA A 40 7.72 10.50 -18.00
C ALA A 40 6.54 10.33 -18.98
N SER A 41 5.31 10.47 -18.48
CA SER A 41 4.10 10.39 -19.32
C SER A 41 4.10 11.47 -20.40
N ALA A 42 4.45 12.72 -20.04
CA ALA A 42 4.56 13.83 -20.98
C ALA A 42 5.64 13.57 -22.04
N LEU A 43 6.82 13.08 -21.64
CA LEU A 43 7.89 12.73 -22.56
C LEU A 43 7.48 11.63 -23.55
N ILE A 44 6.83 10.56 -23.05
CA ILE A 44 6.31 9.49 -23.89
C ILE A 44 5.36 10.08 -24.94
N MET A 45 4.40 10.91 -24.53
CA MET A 45 3.42 11.52 -25.43
C MET A 45 4.06 12.43 -26.50
N ILE A 46 5.09 13.21 -26.12
CA ILE A 46 5.82 14.07 -27.06
C ILE A 46 6.57 13.21 -28.10
N ILE A 47 7.27 12.15 -27.65
CA ILE A 47 8.06 11.27 -28.51
C ILE A 47 7.15 10.48 -29.46
N THR A 48 6.05 9.91 -28.95
CA THR A 48 5.11 9.11 -29.74
C THR A 48 4.09 9.96 -30.49
N LYS A 49 4.09 11.28 -30.29
CA LYS A 49 3.11 12.23 -30.84
C LYS A 49 1.66 11.85 -30.52
N THR A 50 1.44 11.25 -29.34
CA THR A 50 0.11 10.81 -28.91
C THR A 50 -0.71 11.99 -28.40
N SER A 51 -1.93 12.15 -28.92
CA SER A 51 -2.85 13.21 -28.48
C SER A 51 -3.34 12.98 -27.03
N PRO A 52 -3.27 13.98 -26.14
CA PRO A 52 -3.82 13.89 -24.77
C PRO A 52 -5.31 13.51 -24.76
N THR A 53 -6.07 14.01 -25.73
CA THR A 53 -7.50 13.74 -25.87
C THR A 53 -7.79 12.28 -26.19
N LEU A 54 -6.88 11.59 -26.88
CA LEU A 54 -7.02 10.16 -27.14
C LEU A 54 -6.81 9.37 -25.84
N VAL A 55 -5.79 9.73 -25.05
CA VAL A 55 -5.49 9.08 -23.77
C VAL A 55 -6.68 9.16 -22.81
N SER A 56 -7.30 10.33 -22.65
CA SER A 56 -8.43 10.51 -21.73
C SER A 56 -9.71 9.79 -22.16
N LYS A 57 -9.84 9.47 -23.45
CA LYS A 57 -10.97 8.71 -24.02
C LYS A 57 -10.75 7.20 -23.99
N MET A 58 -9.56 6.72 -23.66
CA MET A 58 -9.31 5.28 -23.56
C MET A 58 -10.12 4.69 -22.42
N SER A 59 -10.77 3.56 -22.67
CA SER A 59 -11.53 2.82 -21.65
C SER A 59 -10.71 2.57 -20.40
N LEU A 60 -9.43 2.22 -20.55
CA LEU A 60 -8.51 2.02 -19.43
C LEU A 60 -8.36 3.26 -18.54
N PHE A 61 -8.25 4.46 -19.13
CA PHE A 61 -8.12 5.70 -18.37
C PHE A 61 -9.39 5.98 -17.56
N THR A 62 -10.56 5.84 -18.18
CA THR A 62 -11.85 6.02 -17.51
C THR A 62 -12.06 5.00 -16.39
N SER A 63 -11.78 3.71 -16.66
CA SER A 63 -11.89 2.65 -15.65
C SER A 63 -10.96 2.89 -14.45
N MET A 64 -9.72 3.33 -14.69
CA MET A 64 -8.78 3.67 -13.62
C MET A 64 -9.22 4.91 -12.83
N ALA A 65 -9.76 5.94 -13.49
CA ALA A 65 -10.27 7.12 -12.82
C ALA A 65 -11.45 6.78 -11.89
N THR A 66 -12.39 5.93 -12.33
CA THR A 66 -13.48 5.44 -11.48
C THR A 66 -12.95 4.62 -10.31
N ALA A 67 -12.03 3.70 -10.55
CA ALA A 67 -11.43 2.88 -9.50
C ALA A 67 -10.73 3.73 -8.43
N LEU A 68 -10.00 4.77 -8.85
CA LEU A 68 -9.33 5.71 -7.93
C LEU A 68 -10.31 6.41 -6.99
N VAL A 69 -11.44 6.91 -7.50
CA VAL A 69 -12.47 7.56 -6.67
C VAL A 69 -13.10 6.57 -5.69
N SER A 70 -13.39 5.35 -6.14
CA SER A 70 -13.95 4.29 -5.29
C SER A 70 -13.01 3.89 -4.16
N VAL A 71 -11.71 3.71 -4.45
CA VAL A 71 -10.70 3.36 -3.43
C VAL A 71 -10.47 4.51 -2.46
N LEU A 72 -10.40 5.75 -2.95
CA LEU A 72 -10.16 6.92 -2.10
C LEU A 72 -11.24 7.08 -1.01
N GLY A 73 -12.51 6.84 -1.34
CA GLY A 73 -13.59 6.89 -0.35
C GLY A 73 -13.44 5.86 0.77
N VAL A 74 -13.12 4.60 0.41
CA VAL A 74 -12.94 3.51 1.39
C VAL A 74 -11.72 3.78 2.29
N VAL A 75 -10.61 4.19 1.70
CA VAL A 75 -9.36 4.48 2.44
C VAL A 75 -9.55 5.67 3.37
N TRP A 76 -10.21 6.74 2.91
CA TRP A 76 -10.45 7.91 3.74
C TRP A 76 -11.37 7.60 4.92
N MET A 77 -12.49 6.90 4.67
CA MET A 77 -13.40 6.47 5.74
C MET A 77 -12.70 5.57 6.75
N SER A 78 -11.90 4.59 6.29
CA SER A 78 -11.12 3.71 7.17
C SER A 78 -10.11 4.49 8.01
N ALA A 79 -9.36 5.42 7.41
CA ALA A 79 -8.39 6.25 8.11
C ALA A 79 -9.05 7.16 9.16
N THR A 80 -10.18 7.78 8.83
CA THR A 80 -10.93 8.63 9.78
C THR A 80 -11.52 7.78 10.91
N PHE A 81 -12.11 6.62 10.61
CA PHE A 81 -12.62 5.70 11.63
C PHE A 81 -11.52 5.27 12.60
N MET A 82 -10.35 4.88 12.08
CA MET A 82 -9.20 4.50 12.90
C MET A 82 -8.71 5.66 13.77
N ALA A 83 -8.55 6.86 13.21
CA ALA A 83 -8.07 8.02 13.93
C ALA A 83 -9.03 8.43 15.07
N THR A 84 -10.34 8.38 14.84
CA THR A 84 -11.35 8.70 15.86
C THR A 84 -11.43 7.64 16.96
N ASN A 85 -11.23 6.37 16.63
CA ASN A 85 -11.39 5.26 17.57
C ASN A 85 -10.06 4.70 18.10
N GLN A 86 -8.94 5.41 17.89
CA GLN A 86 -7.61 4.90 18.22
C GLN A 86 -7.50 4.45 19.68
N GLY A 87 -8.02 5.23 20.64
CA GLY A 87 -7.96 4.86 22.06
C GLY A 87 -8.73 3.57 22.40
N LEU A 88 -9.88 3.34 21.77
CA LEU A 88 -10.66 2.11 21.94
C LEU A 88 -9.98 0.92 21.28
N ILE A 89 -9.41 1.11 20.09
CA ILE A 89 -8.63 0.08 19.39
C ILE A 89 -7.42 -0.30 20.25
N GLU A 90 -6.71 0.68 20.78
CA GLU A 90 -5.54 0.44 21.64
C GLU A 90 -5.93 -0.29 22.93
N SER A 91 -6.99 0.11 23.63
CA SER A 91 -7.40 -0.57 24.86
C SER A 91 -7.91 -2.00 24.62
N THR A 92 -8.62 -2.23 23.53
CA THR A 92 -9.20 -3.55 23.21
C THR A 92 -8.14 -4.54 22.73
N PHE A 93 -7.20 -4.08 21.90
CA PHE A 93 -6.23 -4.97 21.28
C PHE A 93 -4.95 -5.13 22.09
N ARG A 94 -4.62 -4.21 23.01
CA ARG A 94 -3.37 -4.28 23.80
C ARG A 94 -3.24 -5.60 24.56
N GLU A 95 -4.28 -6.04 25.26
CA GLU A 95 -4.24 -7.31 26.01
C GLU A 95 -4.00 -8.51 25.08
N ILE A 96 -4.75 -8.60 23.98
CA ILE A 96 -4.64 -9.68 23.00
C ILE A 96 -3.25 -9.69 22.35
N THR A 97 -2.74 -8.53 21.93
CA THR A 97 -1.42 -8.44 21.27
C THR A 97 -0.25 -8.61 22.22
N SER A 98 -0.46 -8.36 23.53
CA SER A 98 0.55 -8.62 24.55
C SER A 98 0.72 -10.12 24.81
N GLU A 99 -0.38 -10.88 24.79
CA GLU A 99 -0.34 -12.34 24.99
C GLU A 99 -0.02 -13.08 23.68
N TYR A 100 -0.57 -12.59 22.56
CA TYR A 100 -0.44 -13.20 21.24
C TYR A 100 -0.03 -12.15 20.17
N PRO A 101 1.26 -11.75 20.10
CA PRO A 101 1.73 -10.71 19.17
C PRO A 101 1.37 -10.98 17.70
N PHE A 102 1.35 -12.25 17.27
CA PHE A 102 1.03 -12.64 15.89
C PHE A 102 -0.37 -12.21 15.44
N THR A 103 -1.31 -11.98 16.36
CA THR A 103 -2.67 -11.54 16.03
C THR A 103 -2.70 -10.19 15.31
N PHE A 104 -1.68 -9.36 15.53
CA PHE A 104 -1.52 -8.08 14.83
C PHE A 104 -1.30 -8.26 13.31
N THR A 105 -0.83 -9.44 12.88
CA THR A 105 -0.74 -9.82 11.44
C THR A 105 -2.09 -9.65 10.73
N PHE A 106 -3.20 -10.03 11.38
CA PHE A 106 -4.52 -9.92 10.76
C PHE A 106 -4.94 -8.46 10.55
N ALA A 107 -4.59 -7.57 11.50
CA ALA A 107 -4.82 -6.14 11.35
C ALA A 107 -4.00 -5.55 10.18
N LEU A 108 -2.74 -5.99 10.03
CA LEU A 108 -1.90 -5.61 8.88
C LEU A 108 -2.46 -6.09 7.56
N ILE A 109 -2.97 -7.33 7.49
CA ILE A 109 -3.59 -7.89 6.29
C ILE A 109 -4.83 -7.10 5.90
N ILE A 110 -5.72 -6.82 6.85
CA ILE A 110 -6.95 -6.06 6.60
C ILE A 110 -6.61 -4.66 6.08
N MET A 111 -5.67 -3.96 6.72
CA MET A 111 -5.28 -2.62 6.26
C MET A 111 -4.52 -2.64 4.94
N GLY A 112 -3.67 -3.64 4.70
CA GLY A 112 -3.01 -3.84 3.41
C GLY A 112 -4.02 -4.02 2.27
N ALA A 113 -5.02 -4.86 2.48
CA ALA A 113 -6.09 -5.11 1.51
C ALA A 113 -6.93 -3.85 1.21
N LEU A 114 -7.18 -3.01 2.21
CA LEU A 114 -8.01 -1.81 2.05
C LEU A 114 -7.24 -0.62 1.44
N THR A 115 -5.95 -0.48 1.77
CA THR A 115 -5.15 0.67 1.34
C THR A 115 -4.48 0.48 -0.02
N PHE A 116 -4.35 -0.76 -0.50
CA PHE A 116 -3.62 -1.09 -1.73
C PHE A 116 -2.20 -0.52 -1.77
N SER A 117 -1.60 -0.30 -0.61
CA SER A 117 -0.28 0.32 -0.48
C SER A 117 0.45 -0.21 0.75
N GLN A 118 1.51 -0.96 0.50
CA GLN A 118 2.41 -1.50 1.51
C GLN A 118 3.05 -0.39 2.33
N ALA A 119 3.49 0.68 1.67
CA ALA A 119 4.10 1.83 2.31
C ALA A 119 3.11 2.61 3.18
N ALA A 120 1.87 2.82 2.70
CA ALA A 120 0.84 3.50 3.49
C ALA A 120 0.43 2.65 4.71
N THR A 121 0.20 1.35 4.51
CA THR A 121 -0.10 0.40 5.58
C THR A 121 0.99 0.41 6.64
N THR A 122 2.26 0.31 6.22
CA THR A 122 3.40 0.36 7.13
C THR A 122 3.42 1.64 7.95
N LYS A 123 3.26 2.78 7.28
CA LYS A 123 3.31 4.10 7.93
C LYS A 123 2.18 4.30 8.95
N ILE A 124 1.02 3.70 8.72
CA ILE A 124 -0.14 3.79 9.64
C ILE A 124 0.01 2.77 10.77
N MET A 125 0.26 1.51 10.42
CA MET A 125 0.10 0.39 11.35
C MET A 125 1.33 0.11 12.20
N MET A 126 2.55 0.25 11.68
CA MET A 126 3.75 -0.06 12.48
C MET A 126 3.87 0.81 13.74
N PRO A 127 3.59 2.14 13.68
CA PRO A 127 3.54 2.96 14.89
C PRO A 127 2.45 2.52 15.89
N ILE A 128 1.29 2.05 15.42
CA ILE A 128 0.22 1.50 16.27
C ILE A 128 0.70 0.21 16.94
N GLY A 129 1.38 -0.67 16.20
CA GLY A 129 1.98 -1.87 16.78
C GLY A 129 2.97 -1.55 17.91
N LEU A 130 3.78 -0.51 17.73
CA LEU A 130 4.66 -0.01 18.79
C LEU A 130 3.88 0.56 19.97
N SER A 131 2.81 1.34 19.76
CA SER A 131 1.99 1.90 20.85
C SER A 131 1.30 0.82 21.66
N LEU A 132 0.91 -0.29 21.02
CA LEU A 132 0.37 -1.50 21.67
C LEU A 132 1.39 -2.27 22.51
N GLY A 133 2.69 -1.96 22.38
CA GLY A 133 3.78 -2.63 23.12
C GLY A 133 4.35 -3.86 22.42
N ILE A 134 4.07 -4.05 21.12
CA ILE A 134 4.61 -5.16 20.34
C ILE A 134 6.12 -4.93 20.15
N GLY A 135 6.92 -5.93 20.54
CA GLY A 135 8.38 -5.90 20.38
C GLY A 135 8.82 -5.72 18.92
N GLN A 136 9.93 -5.00 18.71
CA GLN A 136 10.48 -4.73 17.37
C GLN A 136 10.74 -6.00 16.54
N PRO A 137 11.30 -7.11 17.11
CA PRO A 137 11.49 -8.34 16.35
C PRO A 137 10.16 -8.93 15.83
N HIS A 138 9.09 -8.85 16.62
CA HIS A 138 7.77 -9.33 16.20
C HIS A 138 7.14 -8.43 15.13
N LEU A 139 7.32 -7.12 15.21
CA LEU A 139 6.86 -6.21 14.14
C LEU A 139 7.59 -6.47 12.83
N ILE A 140 8.89 -6.73 12.87
CA ILE A 140 9.68 -7.13 11.70
C ILE A 140 9.19 -8.47 11.16
N ALA A 141 8.93 -9.45 12.04
CA ALA A 141 8.40 -10.76 11.66
C ALA A 141 7.05 -10.65 10.92
N MET A 142 6.18 -9.75 11.38
CA MET A 142 4.86 -9.52 10.79
C MET A 142 4.87 -8.55 9.61
N PHE A 143 5.97 -7.82 9.36
CA PHE A 143 6.08 -6.83 8.29
C PHE A 143 5.61 -7.33 6.91
N PRO A 144 5.93 -8.57 6.46
CA PRO A 144 5.46 -9.08 5.17
C PRO A 144 3.94 -9.04 4.99
N ALA A 145 3.16 -9.05 6.07
CA ALA A 145 1.70 -9.00 6.05
C ALA A 145 1.13 -7.71 5.44
N VAL A 146 1.92 -6.63 5.34
CA VAL A 146 1.50 -5.40 4.63
C VAL A 146 1.32 -5.62 3.12
N ASN A 147 1.86 -6.72 2.57
CA ASN A 147 1.70 -7.13 1.17
C ASN A 147 0.36 -7.85 0.91
N ALA A 148 -0.72 -7.41 1.56
CA ALA A 148 -2.06 -7.96 1.41
C ALA A 148 -2.91 -7.22 0.36
N ASP A 149 -2.29 -6.33 -0.42
CA ASP A 149 -2.91 -5.56 -1.51
C ASP A 149 -3.49 -6.44 -2.63
N PHE A 150 -3.09 -7.72 -2.72
CA PHE A 150 -3.65 -8.68 -3.65
C PHE A 150 -5.04 -9.22 -3.26
N ILE A 151 -5.47 -9.09 -2.00
CA ILE A 151 -6.68 -9.78 -1.50
C ILE A 151 -7.96 -9.32 -2.19
N LEU A 152 -8.02 -8.03 -2.51
CA LEU A 152 -9.10 -7.46 -3.30
C LEU A 152 -8.58 -7.30 -4.74
N PRO A 153 -9.36 -7.69 -5.77
CA PRO A 153 -8.96 -7.61 -7.17
C PRO A 153 -9.05 -6.17 -7.72
N GLY A 154 -8.74 -5.17 -6.89
CA GLY A 154 -8.67 -3.76 -7.26
C GLY A 154 -7.25 -3.28 -7.54
N TYR A 155 -6.22 -4.09 -7.23
CA TYR A 155 -4.83 -3.69 -7.44
C TYR A 155 -4.47 -3.72 -8.94
N PRO A 156 -4.08 -2.58 -9.56
CA PRO A 156 -3.98 -2.47 -11.01
C PRO A 156 -3.02 -3.47 -11.67
N THR A 157 -1.91 -3.81 -11.01
CA THR A 157 -0.95 -4.78 -11.56
C THR A 157 -1.49 -6.21 -11.55
N LEU A 158 -2.37 -6.53 -10.59
CA LEU A 158 -3.05 -7.82 -10.52
C LEU A 158 -4.07 -7.97 -11.64
N VAL A 159 -4.86 -6.90 -11.89
CA VAL A 159 -5.80 -6.85 -13.02
C VAL A 159 -5.06 -6.94 -14.36
N ALA A 160 -4.00 -6.15 -14.54
CA ALA A 160 -3.19 -6.18 -15.74
C ALA A 160 -2.53 -7.56 -15.98
N ALA A 161 -2.09 -8.25 -14.92
CA ALA A 161 -1.53 -9.59 -15.04
C ALA A 161 -2.57 -10.60 -15.58
N MET A 162 -3.83 -10.49 -15.15
CA MET A 162 -4.93 -11.32 -15.68
C MET A 162 -5.25 -10.97 -17.13
N ASP A 163 -5.30 -9.69 -17.47
CA ASP A 163 -5.60 -9.23 -18.85
C ASP A 163 -4.50 -9.63 -19.85
N PHE A 164 -3.23 -9.69 -19.41
CA PHE A 164 -2.11 -10.11 -20.25
C PHE A 164 -1.96 -11.63 -20.36
N ASP A 165 -2.61 -12.40 -19.49
CA ASP A 165 -2.51 -13.85 -19.50
C ASP A 165 -3.34 -14.48 -20.63
N ARG A 166 -2.65 -14.77 -21.74
CA ARG A 166 -3.25 -15.45 -22.90
C ARG A 166 -3.56 -16.93 -22.66
N THR A 167 -3.03 -17.54 -21.59
CA THR A 167 -3.29 -18.96 -21.27
C THR A 167 -4.63 -19.14 -20.55
N GLY A 168 -5.18 -18.06 -19.97
CA GLY A 168 -6.42 -18.08 -19.20
C GLY A 168 -6.29 -18.81 -17.85
N THR A 169 -5.06 -19.03 -17.37
CA THR A 169 -4.79 -19.70 -16.09
C THR A 169 -4.98 -18.77 -14.89
N THR A 170 -4.84 -17.46 -15.12
CA THR A 170 -5.14 -16.40 -14.16
C THR A 170 -6.48 -15.74 -14.45
N ARG A 171 -7.36 -15.70 -13.46
CA ARG A 171 -8.72 -15.17 -13.60
C ARG A 171 -9.34 -14.78 -12.26
N ILE A 172 -10.37 -13.94 -12.34
CA ILE A 172 -11.34 -13.75 -11.25
C ILE A 172 -12.42 -14.82 -11.38
N GLY A 173 -12.70 -15.52 -10.29
CA GLY A 173 -13.74 -16.52 -10.15
C GLY A 173 -15.10 -15.92 -9.81
N LYS A 174 -15.95 -16.70 -9.13
CA LYS A 174 -17.34 -16.30 -8.81
C LYS A 174 -17.45 -15.16 -7.80
N TYR A 175 -16.47 -15.02 -6.91
CA TYR A 175 -16.47 -14.03 -5.83
C TYR A 175 -15.31 -13.07 -6.00
N VAL A 176 -15.46 -11.84 -5.48
CA VAL A 176 -14.43 -10.78 -5.55
C VAL A 176 -13.09 -11.29 -5.01
N VAL A 177 -13.09 -11.97 -3.86
CA VAL A 177 -11.87 -12.53 -3.23
C VAL A 177 -11.42 -13.86 -3.84
N ASN A 178 -12.14 -14.41 -4.82
CA ASN A 178 -11.79 -15.68 -5.44
C ASN A 178 -11.05 -15.40 -6.75
N HIS A 179 -9.73 -15.24 -6.71
CA HIS A 179 -8.90 -15.06 -7.91
C HIS A 179 -7.60 -15.87 -7.81
N SER A 180 -6.96 -16.12 -8.95
CA SER A 180 -5.80 -17.04 -9.05
C SER A 180 -4.60 -16.67 -8.18
N PHE A 181 -4.47 -15.41 -7.75
CA PHE A 181 -3.38 -14.95 -6.89
C PHE A 181 -3.65 -15.12 -5.38
N MET A 182 -4.88 -15.46 -4.99
CA MET A 182 -5.26 -15.55 -3.58
C MET A 182 -4.45 -16.62 -2.85
N LEU A 183 -4.41 -17.85 -3.37
CA LEU A 183 -3.69 -18.95 -2.73
C LEU A 183 -2.17 -18.72 -2.68
N PRO A 184 -1.48 -18.37 -3.79
CA PRO A 184 -0.05 -18.05 -3.73
C PRO A 184 0.27 -16.90 -2.78
N GLY A 185 -0.54 -15.85 -2.77
CA GLY A 185 -0.35 -14.69 -1.88
C GLY A 185 -0.50 -15.05 -0.41
N LEU A 186 -1.56 -15.77 -0.04
CA LEU A 186 -1.78 -16.22 1.34
C LEU A 186 -0.67 -17.17 1.83
N VAL A 187 -0.24 -18.11 0.99
CA VAL A 187 0.88 -19.01 1.32
C VAL A 187 2.17 -18.21 1.53
N THR A 188 2.43 -17.21 0.69
CA THR A 188 3.62 -16.35 0.81
C THR A 188 3.59 -15.56 2.12
N ILE A 189 2.47 -14.91 2.45
CA ILE A 189 2.33 -14.18 3.72
C ILE A 189 2.52 -15.14 4.90
N ALA A 190 1.82 -16.27 4.91
CA ALA A 190 1.89 -17.22 6.01
C ALA A 190 3.31 -17.76 6.21
N ALA A 191 3.97 -18.18 5.13
CA ALA A 191 5.34 -18.71 5.19
C ALA A 191 6.36 -17.66 5.63
N THR A 192 6.26 -16.42 5.13
CA THR A 192 7.20 -15.34 5.46
C THR A 192 7.01 -14.84 6.88
N VAL A 193 5.76 -14.70 7.35
CA VAL A 193 5.47 -14.32 8.75
C VAL A 193 5.92 -15.41 9.71
N ALA A 194 5.60 -16.68 9.42
CA ALA A 194 6.05 -17.81 10.25
C ALA A 194 7.58 -17.89 10.33
N SER A 195 8.26 -17.73 9.19
CA SER A 195 9.73 -17.69 9.15
C SER A 195 10.27 -16.48 9.93
N GLY A 196 9.62 -15.33 9.84
CA GLY A 196 9.96 -14.13 10.61
C GLY A 196 9.88 -14.37 12.12
N PHE A 197 8.84 -15.06 12.60
CA PHE A 197 8.71 -15.39 14.02
C PHE A 197 9.75 -16.42 14.48
N ILE A 198 10.12 -17.38 13.64
CA ILE A 198 11.23 -18.31 13.93
C ILE A 198 12.54 -17.52 14.06
N LEU A 199 12.81 -16.60 13.14
CA LEU A 199 14.00 -15.76 13.17
C LEU A 199 14.03 -14.83 14.38
N SER A 200 12.87 -14.29 14.81
CA SER A 200 12.80 -13.43 15.99
C SER A 200 13.14 -14.13 17.30
N MET A 201 13.13 -15.46 17.36
CA MET A 201 13.58 -16.20 18.55
C MET A 201 15.10 -16.11 18.78
N PHE A 202 15.86 -15.62 17.78
CA PHE A 202 17.32 -15.50 17.84
C PHE A 202 17.82 -14.05 17.97
N LEU A 203 16.90 -13.08 18.09
CA LEU A 203 17.18 -11.64 18.20
C LEU A 203 16.79 -11.12 19.58
#